data_AF-A0A4Q3XXW1-F1
#
_entry.id   AF-A0A4Q3XXW1-F1
#
_cell.length_a   1.000
_cell.length_b   1.000
_cell.length_c   1.000
_cell.angle_alpha   90.00
_cell.angle_beta   90.00
_cell.angle_gamma   90.00
#
_symmetry.space_group_name_H-M   'P 1'
#
loop_
_entity.id
_entity.type
_entity.pdbx_description
1 polymer ?
#
loop_
_entity_poly.entity_id
_entity_poly.type
_entity_poly.pdbx_seq_one_letter_code
_entity_poly.pdbx_strand_id
1 'polypeptide(L)'
;MIRTLVAAGLLVAASLTAGFSPVVAATPPNMLVIGTGLTGIRTFDPADNNARTASELITNVYDTLVMTTADDLQTIKPMLATEWTTSADGKVVTLKLRDDVKFHSGNPLTSEDVAWSLQRIIKLG
;
A
#
# COMPACT_ATOMS: atom_id res chain seq x y z
N MET A 1 -67.46 5.79 22.89
CA MET A 1 -66.30 6.69 22.69
C MET A 1 -64.94 6.07 23.05
N ILE A 2 -64.86 4.83 23.54
CA ILE A 2 -63.57 4.17 23.89
C ILE A 2 -63.00 3.29 22.74
N ARG A 3 -63.80 2.94 21.73
CA ARG A 3 -63.36 2.07 20.61
C ARG A 3 -62.57 2.81 19.51
N THR A 4 -62.65 4.14 19.47
CA THR A 4 -61.97 4.96 18.45
C THR A 4 -60.53 5.33 18.84
N LEU A 5 -60.18 5.22 20.13
CA LEU A 5 -58.85 5.57 20.65
C LEU A 5 -57.79 4.47 20.48
N VAL A 6 -58.20 3.20 20.36
CA VAL A 6 -57.28 2.07 20.20
C VAL A 6 -56.72 2.00 18.77
N ALA A 7 -57.47 2.46 17.76
CA ALA A 7 -57.02 2.46 16.37
C ALA A 7 -55.95 3.52 16.07
N ALA A 8 -55.95 4.65 16.80
CA ALA A 8 -54.97 5.73 16.62
C ALA A 8 -53.59 5.38 17.20
N GLY A 9 -53.52 4.59 18.28
CA GLY A 9 -52.26 4.17 18.89
C GLY A 9 -51.49 3.13 18.06
N LEU A 10 -52.19 2.28 17.31
CA LEU A 10 -51.55 1.25 16.47
C LEU A 10 -50.94 1.83 15.18
N LEU A 11 -51.49 2.93 14.68
CA LEU A 11 -51.00 3.62 13.48
C LEU A 11 -49.74 4.46 13.73
N VAL A 12 -49.50 4.91 14.96
CA VAL A 12 -48.30 5.69 15.33
C VAL A 12 -47.10 4.77 15.67
N ALA A 13 -47.34 3.54 16.13
CA ALA A 13 -46.26 2.57 16.37
C ALA A 13 -45.74 1.94 15.05
N ALA A 14 -46.57 1.86 14.02
CA ALA A 14 -46.19 1.30 12.70
C ALA A 14 -45.36 2.27 11.84
N SER A 15 -45.36 3.57 12.15
CA SER A 15 -44.61 4.59 11.40
C SER A 15 -43.18 4.81 11.90
N LEU A 16 -42.82 4.33 13.11
CA LEU A 16 -41.43 4.41 13.61
C LEU A 16 -40.52 3.28 13.07
N THR A 17 -41.07 2.17 12.58
CA THR A 17 -40.28 1.05 12.06
C THR A 17 -40.08 1.11 10.54
N ALA A 18 -40.83 1.97 9.82
CA ALA A 18 -40.78 2.09 8.37
C ALA A 18 -39.61 2.94 7.83
N GLY A 19 -38.81 3.56 8.70
CA GLY A 19 -37.77 4.53 8.33
C GLY A 19 -36.33 4.00 8.30
N PHE A 20 -36.07 2.78 8.79
CA PHE A 20 -34.72 2.22 8.81
C PHE A 20 -34.51 1.27 7.64
N SER A 21 -34.37 1.82 6.43
CA SER A 21 -33.66 1.08 5.39
C SER A 21 -32.22 0.89 5.87
N PRO A 22 -31.68 -0.34 5.90
CA PRO A 22 -30.27 -0.52 6.19
C PRO A 22 -29.48 0.25 5.13
N VAL A 23 -28.79 1.32 5.57
CA VAL A 23 -27.72 1.92 4.77
C VAL A 23 -26.61 0.89 4.75
N VAL A 24 -26.62 0.06 3.71
CA VAL A 24 -25.48 -0.77 3.36
C VAL A 24 -24.55 0.15 2.59
N ALA A 25 -23.55 0.68 3.27
CA ALA A 25 -22.48 1.41 2.61
C ALA A 25 -21.78 0.45 1.64
N ALA A 26 -22.11 0.55 0.35
CA ALA A 26 -21.45 -0.22 -0.68
C ALA A 26 -19.98 0.19 -0.73
N THR A 27 -19.09 -0.79 -0.87
CA THR A 27 -17.68 -0.53 -1.18
C THR A 27 -17.61 0.30 -2.46
N PRO A 28 -16.88 1.44 -2.47
CA PRO A 28 -16.72 2.24 -3.68
C PRO A 28 -16.18 1.40 -4.84
N PRO A 29 -16.61 1.66 -6.08
CA PRO A 29 -16.23 0.84 -7.24
C PRO A 29 -14.72 0.85 -7.55
N ASN A 30 -13.98 1.82 -7.01
CA ASN A 30 -12.52 1.96 -7.14
C ASN A 30 -11.75 1.48 -5.89
N MET A 31 -12.39 0.77 -4.97
CA MET A 31 -11.77 0.26 -3.76
C MET A 31 -11.52 -1.25 -3.87
N LEU A 32 -10.26 -1.65 -3.81
CA LEU A 32 -9.87 -3.04 -3.64
C LEU A 32 -9.82 -3.39 -2.15
N VAL A 33 -10.59 -4.39 -1.74
CA VAL A 33 -10.59 -4.90 -0.35
C VAL A 33 -9.90 -6.26 -0.33
N ILE A 34 -8.80 -6.36 0.42
CA ILE A 34 -8.05 -7.61 0.60
C ILE A 34 -8.14 -8.01 2.08
N GLY A 35 -8.76 -9.17 2.33
CA GLY A 35 -8.72 -9.80 3.65
C GLY A 35 -7.42 -10.58 3.82
N THR A 36 -6.53 -10.12 4.69
CA THR A 36 -5.26 -10.80 4.99
C THR A 36 -4.99 -10.85 6.49
N GLY A 37 -4.22 -11.85 6.92
CA GLY A 37 -3.77 -11.96 8.30
C GLY A 37 -2.58 -11.03 8.56
N LEU A 38 -2.67 -10.18 9.59
CA LEU A 38 -1.58 -9.27 9.99
C LEU A 38 -0.57 -9.94 10.95
N THR A 39 -0.58 -11.26 11.01
CA THR A 39 0.29 -12.02 11.92
C THR A 39 1.74 -11.91 11.48
N GLY A 40 2.64 -11.71 12.44
CA GLY A 40 4.08 -11.63 12.18
C GLY A 40 4.57 -10.30 11.62
N ILE A 41 3.69 -9.34 11.32
CA ILE A 41 4.11 -7.96 10.98
C ILE A 41 4.65 -7.29 12.25
N ARG A 42 5.92 -6.87 12.21
CA ARG A 42 6.58 -6.15 13.31
C ARG A 42 6.93 -4.71 12.94
N THR A 43 7.24 -4.48 11.67
CA THR A 43 7.69 -3.20 11.14
C THR A 43 7.27 -3.05 9.69
N PHE A 44 7.11 -1.80 9.24
CA PHE A 44 7.00 -1.43 7.82
C PHE A 44 8.30 -0.84 7.28
N ASP A 45 9.37 -0.83 8.09
CA ASP A 45 10.70 -0.45 7.66
C ASP A 45 11.25 -1.53 6.70
N PRO A 46 11.48 -1.21 5.42
CA PRO A 46 11.96 -2.20 4.45
C PRO A 46 13.34 -2.77 4.79
N ALA A 47 14.16 -2.09 5.60
CA ALA A 47 15.48 -2.59 5.99
C ALA A 47 15.47 -3.56 7.18
N ASP A 48 14.39 -3.60 7.97
CA ASP A 48 14.23 -4.46 9.16
C ASP A 48 13.08 -5.47 9.00
N ASN A 49 12.36 -5.43 7.88
CA ASN A 49 11.25 -6.34 7.63
C ASN A 49 11.71 -7.75 7.21
N ASN A 50 11.11 -8.77 7.83
CA ASN A 50 11.28 -10.18 7.46
C ASN A 50 9.95 -10.92 7.23
N ALA A 51 8.81 -10.22 7.26
CA ALA A 51 7.49 -10.81 7.09
C ALA A 51 6.97 -10.63 5.65
N ARG A 52 6.47 -11.72 5.06
CA ARG A 52 5.90 -11.69 3.70
C ARG A 52 4.73 -10.71 3.58
N THR A 53 3.76 -10.76 4.50
CA THR A 53 2.59 -9.87 4.47
C THR A 53 3.00 -8.40 4.57
N ALA A 54 4.04 -8.09 5.35
CA ALA A 54 4.57 -6.74 5.41
C ALA A 54 5.22 -6.33 4.09
N SER A 55 5.99 -7.22 3.43
CA SER A 55 6.55 -6.94 2.10
C SER A 55 5.46 -6.63 1.07
N GLU A 56 4.37 -7.39 1.07
CA GLU A 56 3.22 -7.18 0.18
C GLU A 56 2.56 -5.81 0.40
N LEU A 57 2.62 -5.26 1.63
CA LEU A 57 2.12 -3.92 1.94
C LEU A 57 3.14 -2.83 1.57
N ILE A 58 4.42 -3.04 1.91
CA ILE A 58 5.54 -2.13 1.64
C ILE A 58 5.67 -1.83 0.13
N THR A 59 5.45 -2.82 -0.74
CA THR A 59 5.51 -2.62 -2.20
C THR A 59 4.45 -1.68 -2.76
N ASN A 60 3.43 -1.30 -1.98
CA ASN A 60 2.44 -0.29 -2.40
C ASN A 60 2.90 1.14 -2.10
N VAL A 61 3.91 1.32 -1.25
CA VAL A 61 4.32 2.64 -0.72
C VAL A 61 5.80 2.96 -0.90
N TYR A 62 6.62 1.98 -1.31
CA TYR A 62 8.03 2.15 -1.66
C TYR A 62 8.32 1.60 -3.06
N ASP A 63 9.18 2.31 -3.79
CA ASP A 63 9.73 1.88 -5.07
C ASP A 63 11.17 1.37 -4.90
N THR A 64 11.59 0.44 -5.76
CA THR A 64 12.95 -0.09 -5.80
C THR A 64 13.78 0.55 -6.92
N LEU A 65 15.11 0.33 -6.91
CA LEU A 65 15.97 0.77 -8.01
C LEU A 65 15.62 0.09 -9.33
N VAL A 66 15.39 -1.21 -9.27
CA VAL A 66 14.99 -2.07 -10.38
C VAL A 66 13.98 -3.09 -9.88
N MET A 67 13.21 -3.69 -10.78
CA MET A 67 12.21 -4.69 -10.42
C MET A 67 12.14 -5.85 -11.42
N THR A 68 11.48 -6.93 -11.04
CA THR A 68 10.98 -7.97 -11.95
C THR A 68 9.46 -7.90 -11.98
N THR A 69 8.82 -8.59 -12.93
CA THR A 69 7.35 -8.63 -13.00
C THR A 69 6.83 -10.03 -12.70
N ALA A 70 5.57 -10.12 -12.26
CA ALA A 70 4.98 -11.40 -11.85
C ALA A 70 4.97 -12.45 -12.98
N ASP A 71 4.94 -11.99 -14.24
CA ASP A 71 5.01 -12.79 -15.45
C ASP A 71 6.43 -13.08 -15.92
N ASP A 72 7.44 -12.33 -15.45
CA ASP A 72 8.85 -12.49 -15.82
C ASP A 72 9.78 -12.14 -14.67
N LEU A 73 10.29 -13.20 -14.01
CA LEU A 73 11.24 -13.11 -12.91
C LEU A 73 12.71 -13.13 -13.36
N GLN A 74 12.97 -13.33 -14.65
CA GLN A 74 14.34 -13.44 -15.19
C GLN A 74 14.85 -12.10 -15.72
N THR A 75 13.95 -11.26 -16.22
CA THR A 75 14.32 -9.95 -16.77
C THR A 75 14.26 -8.86 -15.71
N ILE A 76 15.38 -8.19 -15.49
CA ILE A 76 15.44 -6.97 -14.67
C ILE A 76 14.89 -5.80 -15.47
N LYS A 77 13.88 -5.13 -14.92
CA LYS A 77 13.22 -3.96 -15.52
C LYS A 77 13.56 -2.67 -14.75
N PRO A 78 13.64 -1.53 -15.43
CA PRO A 78 13.82 -0.22 -14.81
C PRO A 78 12.71 0.12 -13.80
N MET A 79 13.09 0.85 -12.74
CA MET A 79 12.14 1.51 -11.84
C MET A 79 12.67 2.90 -11.47
N LEU A 80 13.28 3.09 -10.29
CA LEU A 80 13.94 4.36 -9.97
C LEU A 80 15.25 4.55 -10.75
N ALA A 81 15.94 3.46 -11.10
CA ALA A 81 17.08 3.47 -12.01
C ALA A 81 16.62 3.14 -13.44
N THR A 82 16.96 4.01 -14.39
CA THR A 82 16.56 3.91 -15.80
C THR A 82 17.57 3.17 -16.66
N GLU A 83 18.85 3.29 -16.31
CA GLU A 83 19.98 2.69 -17.02
C GLU A 83 21.04 2.26 -16.01
N TRP A 84 21.82 1.25 -16.36
CA TRP A 84 22.96 0.83 -15.56
C TRP A 84 24.09 0.24 -16.40
N THR A 85 25.31 0.38 -15.90
CA THR A 85 26.52 -0.19 -16.48
C THR A 85 27.32 -0.92 -15.41
N THR A 86 28.04 -1.96 -15.82
CA THR A 86 28.94 -2.70 -14.94
C THR A 86 30.38 -2.55 -15.42
N SER A 87 31.32 -2.35 -14.50
CA SER A 87 32.75 -2.33 -14.81
C SER A 87 33.23 -3.68 -15.36
N ALA A 88 34.35 -3.66 -16.10
CA ALA A 88 34.91 -4.87 -16.71
C ALA A 88 35.26 -5.98 -15.69
N ASP A 89 35.58 -5.60 -14.44
CA ASP A 89 35.87 -6.54 -13.35
C ASP A 89 34.64 -6.96 -12.55
N GLY A 90 33.44 -6.46 -12.89
CA GLY A 90 32.18 -6.81 -12.24
C GLY A 90 31.97 -6.19 -10.85
N LYS A 91 32.87 -5.31 -10.38
CA LYS A 91 32.84 -4.80 -9.00
C LYS A 91 32.14 -3.46 -8.83
N VAL A 92 31.90 -2.73 -9.91
CA VAL A 92 31.23 -1.43 -9.89
C VAL A 92 30.00 -1.50 -10.77
N VAL A 93 28.86 -1.15 -10.20
CA VAL A 93 27.60 -0.91 -10.91
C VAL A 93 27.27 0.57 -10.81
N THR A 94 27.13 1.24 -11.94
CA THR A 94 26.70 2.65 -12.01
C THR A 94 25.25 2.69 -12.45
N LEU A 95 24.39 3.35 -11.67
CA LEU A 95 22.96 3.46 -11.90
C LEU A 95 22.61 4.91 -12.24
N LYS A 96 21.82 5.12 -13.31
CA LYS A 96 21.25 6.42 -13.64
C LYS A 96 19.85 6.52 -13.05
N LEU A 97 19.69 7.42 -12.08
CA LEU A 97 18.40 7.64 -11.40
C LEU A 97 17.49 8.55 -12.22
N ARG A 98 16.18 8.37 -12.04
CA ARG A 98 15.17 9.33 -12.47
C ARG A 98 15.34 10.67 -11.74
N ASP A 99 15.02 11.77 -12.42
CA ASP A 99 15.08 13.14 -11.90
C ASP A 99 13.70 13.73 -11.57
N ASP A 100 12.62 13.02 -11.90
CA ASP A 100 11.23 13.45 -11.72
C ASP A 100 10.57 12.91 -10.44
N VAL A 101 11.32 12.16 -9.62
CA VAL A 101 10.78 11.47 -8.44
C VAL A 101 10.82 12.37 -7.21
N LYS A 102 9.71 12.39 -6.48
CA LYS A 102 9.58 13.04 -5.18
C LYS A 102 9.03 12.06 -4.16
N PHE A 103 9.51 12.17 -2.94
CA PHE A 103 8.90 11.51 -1.79
C PHE A 103 7.52 12.08 -1.50
N HIS A 104 6.72 11.34 -0.73
CA HIS A 104 5.41 11.80 -0.23
C HIS A 104 5.50 13.11 0.59
N SER A 105 6.67 13.46 1.13
CA SER A 105 6.93 14.75 1.78
C SER A 105 7.10 15.92 0.82
N GLY A 106 7.29 15.66 -0.48
CA GLY A 106 7.59 16.64 -1.52
C GLY A 106 9.08 16.82 -1.82
N ASN A 107 9.98 16.26 -1.00
CA ASN A 107 11.42 16.31 -1.24
C ASN A 107 11.79 15.51 -2.51
N PRO A 108 12.73 15.99 -3.34
CA PRO A 108 13.23 15.22 -4.47
C PRO A 108 14.03 14.01 -4.02
N LEU A 109 14.00 12.93 -4.81
CA LEU A 109 14.91 11.79 -4.64
C LEU A 109 16.32 12.18 -5.09
N THR A 110 17.33 11.79 -4.30
CA THR A 110 18.74 11.97 -4.64
C THR A 110 19.51 10.65 -4.59
N SER A 111 20.72 10.63 -5.16
CA SER A 111 21.64 9.50 -5.00
C SER A 111 22.09 9.28 -3.56
N GLU A 112 22.06 10.32 -2.71
CA GLU A 112 22.42 10.20 -1.30
C GLU A 112 21.38 9.38 -0.53
N ASP A 113 20.09 9.54 -0.84
CA ASP A 113 19.00 8.75 -0.23
C ASP A 113 19.14 7.26 -0.56
N VAL A 114 19.48 6.96 -1.82
CA VAL A 114 19.76 5.60 -2.29
C VAL A 114 20.97 5.02 -1.57
N ALA A 115 22.08 5.77 -1.52
CA ALA A 115 23.31 5.33 -0.85
C ALA A 115 23.08 5.08 0.64
N TRP A 116 22.37 6.00 1.32
CA TRP A 116 22.01 5.86 2.72
C TRP A 116 21.20 4.59 2.98
N SER A 117 20.20 4.31 2.13
CA SER A 117 19.31 3.15 2.28
C SER A 117 20.10 1.83 2.15
N LEU A 118 20.95 1.71 1.12
CA LEU A 118 21.78 0.51 0.92
C LEU A 118 22.80 0.32 2.04
N GLN A 119 23.43 1.40 2.50
CA GLN A 119 24.38 1.36 3.61
C GLN A 119 23.70 1.00 4.93
N ARG A 120 22.44 1.41 5.13
CA ARG A 120 21.69 1.11 6.35
C ARG A 120 21.43 -0.39 6.49
N ILE A 121 21.07 -1.07 5.41
CA ILE A 121 20.87 -2.53 5.42
C ILE A 121 22.14 -3.24 5.91
N ILE A 122 23.30 -2.86 5.38
CA ILE A 122 24.61 -3.44 5.77
C ILE A 122 24.90 -3.22 7.26
N LYS A 123 24.50 -2.08 7.83
CA LYS A 123 24.72 -1.75 9.25
C LYS A 123 23.79 -2.52 10.19
N LEU A 124 22.61 -2.92 9.72
CA LEU A 124 21.63 -3.64 10.55
C LEU A 124 21.93 -5.14 10.68
N GLY A 125 22.59 -5.74 9.67
CA GLY A 125 23.09 -7.12 9.72
C GLY A 125 22.32 -8.07 8.82
#